data_AF-A0A9N8ZVM1-F1
#
_entry.id   AF-A0A9N8ZVM1-F1
#
_cell.length_a   1.000
_cell.length_b   1.000
_cell.length_c   1.000
_cell.angle_alpha   90.00
_cell.angle_beta   90.00
_cell.angle_gamma   90.00
#
_symmetry.space_group_name_H-M   'P 1'
#
loop_
_entity.id
_entity.type
_entity.pdbx_description
1 polymer ?
#
loop_
_entity_poly.entity_id
_entity_poly.type
_entity_poly.pdbx_seq_one_letter_code
_entity_poly.pdbx_strand_id
1 'polypeptide(L)'
;MRILSCEINKVPVKTILDTATNCNILGRGLIDVLGLEINTSHKEEAKLLISFPSEKSSDNLTIEDSMTILGMVHKINLSFWSKDNKWKQVEVNDILVHNKPEFAHVLLLGSPWIQANISEINFSNHTLTLLDGTNILLDIPRELPPPKQISLPVKKYYKMVKYYITALGVNNNEIYLKEQFLRGLSPENQIEARRCGLELPLDKLVEKLRYEINNRDYWENFVFRIKNNLTSHQQIGNDPNYRNFKVQLALYKENCASLIIQQTYHLWKKQINSAKIIQHALIKWLYRPGGTLMKQAKDRYYCEAMTQRVYQNANKLHH
;
A
#
# COMPACT_ATOMS: atom_id res chain seq x y z
N MET A 1 2.10 -31.98 4.27
CA MET A 1 1.91 -30.52 4.16
C MET A 1 1.01 -30.24 2.96
N ARG A 2 -0.13 -29.56 3.16
CA ARG A 2 -1.06 -29.18 2.08
C ARG A 2 -1.20 -27.67 2.04
N ILE A 3 -1.34 -27.10 0.85
CA ILE A 3 -1.51 -25.67 0.66
C ILE A 3 -2.99 -25.40 0.42
N LEU A 4 -3.47 -24.37 1.09
CA LEU A 4 -4.80 -23.85 0.95
C LEU A 4 -4.70 -22.37 0.62
N SER A 5 -5.53 -21.91 -0.31
CA SER A 5 -5.67 -20.49 -0.63
C SER A 5 -6.83 -19.91 0.18
N CYS A 6 -6.55 -18.92 1.01
CA CYS A 6 -7.57 -18.13 1.70
C CYS A 6 -7.27 -16.64 1.60
N GLU A 7 -8.21 -15.80 2.02
CA GLU A 7 -8.02 -14.36 2.19
C GLU A 7 -8.19 -13.95 3.64
N ILE A 8 -7.40 -12.98 4.08
CA ILE A 8 -7.56 -12.29 5.36
C ILE A 8 -7.77 -10.82 5.04
N ASN A 9 -8.91 -10.25 5.40
CA ASN A 9 -9.26 -8.86 5.06
C ASN A 9 -9.10 -8.55 3.55
N LYS A 10 -9.47 -9.50 2.68
CA LYS A 10 -9.29 -9.42 1.20
C LYS A 10 -7.83 -9.42 0.73
N VAL A 11 -6.88 -9.72 1.62
CA VAL A 11 -5.49 -9.98 1.25
C VAL A 11 -5.36 -11.49 1.09
N PRO A 12 -4.98 -12.00 -0.09
CA PRO A 12 -4.75 -13.42 -0.25
C PRO A 12 -3.59 -13.87 0.64
N VAL A 13 -3.67 -15.06 1.20
CA VAL A 13 -2.66 -15.61 2.11
C VAL A 13 -2.36 -17.05 1.73
N LYS A 14 -1.05 -17.36 1.65
CA LYS A 14 -0.59 -18.74 1.52
C LYS A 14 -0.78 -19.45 2.86
N THR A 15 -1.70 -20.39 2.89
CA THR A 15 -2.03 -21.14 4.10
C THR A 15 -1.54 -22.57 3.98
N ILE A 16 -0.92 -23.07 5.04
CA ILE A 16 -0.44 -24.43 5.16
C ILE A 16 -1.30 -25.15 6.20
N LEU A 17 -1.87 -26.28 5.82
CA LEU A 17 -2.50 -27.20 6.76
C LEU A 17 -1.44 -28.17 7.28
N ASP A 18 -1.26 -28.17 8.60
CA ASP A 18 -0.32 -29.06 9.28
C ASP A 18 -0.95 -29.71 10.52
N THR A 19 -1.38 -30.96 10.35
CA THR A 19 -1.99 -31.76 11.42
C THR A 19 -1.02 -32.12 12.54
N ALA A 20 0.31 -32.03 12.30
CA ALA A 20 1.32 -32.35 13.31
C ALA A 20 1.58 -31.18 14.26
N THR A 21 1.27 -29.95 13.85
CA THR A 21 1.47 -28.76 14.68
C THR A 21 0.27 -28.56 15.61
N ASN A 22 0.54 -28.37 16.90
CA ASN A 22 -0.48 -28.20 17.95
C ASN A 22 -0.96 -26.74 18.12
N CYS A 23 -0.57 -25.83 17.24
CA CYS A 23 -0.87 -24.40 17.32
C CYS A 23 -1.07 -23.79 15.92
N ASN A 24 -1.71 -22.63 15.87
CA ASN A 24 -1.79 -21.83 14.65
C ASN A 24 -0.61 -20.85 14.65
N ILE A 25 0.06 -20.68 13.52
CA ILE A 25 1.23 -19.81 13.40
C ILE A 25 1.02 -18.80 12.28
N LEU A 26 1.35 -17.54 12.54
CA LEU A 26 1.31 -16.46 11.56
C LEU A 26 2.67 -15.80 11.43
N GLY A 27 3.19 -15.73 10.21
CA GLY A 27 4.40 -15.00 9.90
C GLY A 27 4.35 -13.52 10.26
N ARG A 28 5.43 -12.99 10.81
CA ARG A 28 5.54 -11.55 11.13
C ARG A 28 5.32 -10.65 9.91
N GLY A 29 5.76 -11.06 8.73
CA GLY A 29 5.54 -10.29 7.51
C GLY A 29 4.05 -10.16 7.15
N LEU A 30 3.22 -11.15 7.47
CA LEU A 30 1.76 -11.07 7.32
C LEU A 30 1.14 -10.07 8.29
N ILE A 31 1.61 -10.02 9.54
CA ILE A 31 1.15 -9.02 10.52
C ILE A 31 1.33 -7.61 9.98
N ASP A 32 2.52 -7.29 9.46
CA ASP A 32 2.84 -5.96 8.96
C ASP A 32 2.00 -5.57 7.73
N VAL A 33 1.66 -6.54 6.88
CA VAL A 33 0.82 -6.35 5.69
C VAL A 33 -0.64 -6.15 6.08
N LEU A 34 -1.15 -7.00 6.97
CA LEU A 34 -2.54 -6.99 7.42
C LEU A 34 -2.82 -5.86 8.43
N GLY A 35 -1.78 -5.27 9.03
CA GLY A 35 -1.88 -4.25 10.06
C GLY A 35 -2.50 -4.79 11.34
N LEU A 36 -2.21 -6.04 11.69
CA LEU A 36 -2.75 -6.70 12.88
C LEU A 36 -1.97 -6.27 14.12
N GLU A 37 -2.66 -6.21 15.26
CA GLU A 37 -2.04 -5.93 16.55
C GLU A 37 -1.54 -7.24 17.18
N ILE A 38 -0.31 -7.23 17.69
CA ILE A 38 0.29 -8.37 18.38
C ILE A 38 0.12 -8.14 19.88
N ASN A 39 -0.54 -9.08 20.56
CA ASN A 39 -0.55 -9.11 22.01
C ASN A 39 0.74 -9.79 22.52
N THR A 40 1.57 -9.03 23.23
CA THR A 40 2.86 -9.49 23.78
C THR A 40 2.78 -9.97 25.23
N SER A 41 1.65 -9.83 25.92
CA SER A 41 1.51 -10.26 27.34
C SER A 41 1.66 -11.76 27.52
N HIS A 42 1.32 -12.54 26.49
CA HIS A 42 1.35 -14.01 26.50
C HIS A 42 2.65 -14.59 25.92
N LYS A 43 3.72 -13.80 25.83
CA LYS A 43 4.96 -14.24 25.17
C LYS A 43 5.58 -15.48 25.84
N GLU A 44 5.52 -15.59 27.16
CA GLU A 44 6.05 -16.75 27.88
C GLU A 44 5.15 -17.99 27.76
N GLU A 45 3.83 -17.82 27.81
CA GLU A 45 2.86 -18.91 27.57
C GLU A 45 3.00 -19.48 26.17
N ALA A 46 3.22 -18.61 25.17
CA ALA A 46 3.43 -19.03 23.80
C ALA A 46 4.69 -19.90 23.62
N LYS A 47 5.77 -19.63 24.35
CA LYS A 47 6.99 -20.47 24.31
C LYS A 47 6.72 -21.88 24.78
N LEU A 48 5.82 -22.07 25.76
CA LEU A 48 5.48 -23.40 26.28
C LEU A 48 4.65 -24.22 25.30
N LEU A 49 3.85 -23.57 24.44
CA LEU A 49 3.02 -24.26 23.45
C LEU A 49 3.84 -24.87 22.30
N ILE A 50 4.98 -24.29 21.99
CA ILE A 50 5.86 -24.73 20.90
C ILE A 50 7.09 -25.45 21.47
N SER A 51 6.90 -26.64 22.03
CA SER A 51 8.03 -27.56 22.22
C SER A 51 8.29 -28.26 20.87
N PHE A 52 9.03 -27.62 19.97
CA PHE A 52 9.62 -28.39 18.88
C PHE A 52 10.53 -29.45 19.51
N PRO A 53 10.45 -30.73 19.11
CA PRO A 53 11.47 -31.69 19.50
C PRO A 53 12.79 -31.15 18.97
N SER A 54 13.65 -30.66 19.85
CA SER A 54 14.97 -30.18 19.43
C SER A 54 15.67 -31.39 18.84
N GLU A 55 15.90 -31.40 17.53
CA GLU A 55 16.79 -32.38 16.95
C GLU A 55 18.11 -32.26 17.69
N LYS A 56 18.53 -33.37 18.31
CA LYS A 56 19.82 -33.48 18.99
C LYS A 56 20.92 -33.45 17.92
N SER A 57 21.13 -32.31 17.26
CA SER A 57 22.33 -32.11 16.43
C SER A 57 23.42 -31.58 17.35
N SER A 58 24.34 -32.48 17.68
CA SER A 58 25.48 -32.28 18.57
C SER A 58 26.60 -31.47 17.93
N ASP A 59 26.30 -30.27 17.43
CA ASP A 59 27.34 -29.35 16.97
C ASP A 59 27.09 -27.96 17.57
N ASN A 60 28.14 -27.43 18.19
CA ASN A 60 28.16 -26.20 18.99
C ASN A 60 27.80 -24.95 18.16
N LEU A 61 26.51 -24.74 17.89
CA LEU A 61 25.98 -23.48 17.38
C LEU A 61 25.66 -22.57 18.59
N THR A 62 26.67 -21.83 19.03
CA THR A 62 26.50 -20.76 20.02
C THR A 62 25.85 -19.54 19.38
N ILE A 63 24.92 -18.93 20.14
CA ILE A 63 24.27 -17.61 19.95
C ILE A 63 22.95 -17.65 19.17
N GLU A 64 21.85 -17.65 19.92
CA GLU A 64 20.69 -16.77 19.69
C GLU A 64 20.06 -16.69 18.29
N ASP A 65 20.01 -17.78 17.52
CA ASP A 65 18.96 -17.99 16.51
C ASP A 65 17.60 -18.25 17.20
N SER A 66 17.28 -17.39 18.16
CA SER A 66 16.05 -17.39 18.94
C SER A 66 14.91 -17.09 17.97
N MET A 67 14.41 -18.15 17.38
CA MET A 67 13.08 -18.27 16.81
C MET A 67 12.09 -17.74 17.84
N THR A 68 11.82 -16.44 17.78
CA THR A 68 11.10 -15.76 18.85
C THR A 68 9.66 -15.68 18.43
N ILE A 69 8.81 -16.38 19.17
CA ILE A 69 7.40 -16.02 19.18
C ILE A 69 7.32 -14.58 19.69
N LEU A 70 6.78 -13.70 18.86
CA LEU A 70 6.69 -12.28 19.14
C LEU A 70 5.50 -11.96 20.06
N GLY A 71 4.50 -12.84 20.07
CA GLY A 71 3.25 -12.70 20.80
C GLY A 71 2.15 -13.48 20.10
N MET A 72 0.91 -13.08 20.32
CA MET A 72 -0.27 -13.77 19.82
C MET A 72 -1.25 -12.79 19.16
N VAL A 73 -1.93 -13.24 18.11
CA VAL A 73 -3.15 -12.62 17.59
C VAL A 73 -4.32 -13.48 18.05
N HIS A 74 -5.21 -12.88 18.85
CA HIS A 74 -6.31 -13.59 19.48
C HIS A 74 -7.32 -14.15 18.48
N LYS A 75 -7.61 -13.40 17.42
CA LYS A 75 -8.70 -13.73 16.48
C LYS A 75 -8.47 -13.15 15.10
N ILE A 76 -8.65 -13.96 14.08
CA ILE A 76 -8.67 -13.55 12.66
C ILE A 76 -9.81 -14.30 11.95
N ASN A 77 -10.48 -13.61 11.02
CA ASN A 77 -11.43 -14.25 10.10
C ASN A 77 -10.74 -14.56 8.77
N LEU A 78 -10.70 -15.85 8.43
CA LEU A 78 -10.25 -16.32 7.13
C LEU A 78 -11.45 -16.41 6.19
N SER A 79 -11.27 -16.01 4.94
CA SER A 79 -12.24 -16.21 3.87
C SER A 79 -11.73 -17.29 2.92
N PHE A 80 -12.50 -18.37 2.78
CA PHE A 80 -12.22 -19.47 1.89
C PHE A 80 -13.17 -19.41 0.70
N TRP A 81 -12.69 -19.77 -0.49
CA TRP A 81 -13.56 -19.93 -1.63
C TRP A 81 -14.12 -21.34 -1.68
N SER A 82 -15.43 -21.47 -1.59
CA SER A 82 -16.13 -22.75 -1.63
C SER A 82 -16.39 -23.23 -3.06
N LYS A 83 -16.74 -24.51 -3.20
CA LYS A 83 -17.10 -25.13 -4.49
C LYS A 83 -18.35 -24.53 -5.13
N ASP A 84 -19.26 -23.94 -4.34
CA ASP A 84 -20.46 -23.25 -4.81
C ASP A 84 -20.21 -21.78 -5.20
N ASN A 85 -18.95 -21.38 -5.37
CA ASN A 85 -18.54 -20.04 -5.78
C ASN A 85 -18.95 -18.92 -4.82
N LYS A 86 -18.84 -19.19 -3.51
CA LYS A 86 -19.06 -18.20 -2.47
C LYS A 86 -17.85 -18.08 -1.56
N TRP A 87 -17.72 -16.91 -0.93
CA TRP A 87 -16.77 -16.74 0.15
C TRP A 87 -17.39 -17.25 1.46
N LYS A 88 -16.70 -18.18 2.10
CA LYS A 88 -17.04 -18.68 3.43
C LYS A 88 -16.05 -18.12 4.45
N GLN A 89 -16.57 -17.43 5.46
CA GLN A 89 -15.75 -16.96 6.56
C GLN A 89 -15.67 -18.01 7.66
N VAL A 90 -14.45 -18.24 8.17
CA VAL A 90 -14.16 -19.14 9.28
C VAL A 90 -13.17 -18.45 10.20
N GLU A 91 -13.42 -18.56 11.49
CA GLU A 91 -12.62 -17.93 12.53
C GLU A 91 -11.40 -18.78 12.87
N VAL A 92 -10.28 -18.12 13.16
CA VAL A 92 -9.07 -18.73 13.74
C VAL A 92 -8.75 -17.95 15.01
N ASN A 93 -8.59 -18.68 16.10
CA ASN A 93 -8.22 -18.13 17.39
C ASN A 93 -6.79 -18.56 17.77
N ASP A 94 -6.22 -17.82 18.73
CA ASP A 94 -4.95 -18.13 19.41
C ASP A 94 -3.79 -18.40 18.43
N ILE A 95 -3.43 -17.37 17.67
CA ILE A 95 -2.47 -17.47 16.57
C ILE A 95 -1.12 -16.93 17.01
N LEU A 96 -0.13 -17.80 17.08
CA LEU A 96 1.22 -17.44 17.50
C LEU A 96 1.94 -16.70 16.37
N VAL A 97 2.55 -15.55 16.70
CA VAL A 97 3.27 -14.74 15.71
C VAL A 97 4.74 -15.12 15.69
N HIS A 98 5.22 -15.62 14.56
CA HIS A 98 6.59 -16.08 14.41
C HIS A 98 7.41 -15.15 13.50
N ASN A 99 8.64 -14.83 13.91
CA ASN A 99 9.56 -14.00 13.14
C ASN A 99 10.48 -14.76 12.16
N LYS A 100 10.32 -16.08 11.96
CA LYS A 100 11.23 -16.84 11.09
C LYS A 100 11.08 -16.34 9.65
N PRO A 101 12.19 -16.03 8.94
CA PRO A 101 12.11 -15.55 7.56
C PRO A 101 11.35 -16.50 6.63
N GLU A 102 11.53 -17.81 6.79
CA GLU A 102 10.84 -18.85 6.01
C GLU A 102 9.31 -18.81 6.17
N PHE A 103 8.83 -18.43 7.36
CA PHE A 103 7.42 -18.33 7.67
C PHE A 103 6.89 -16.91 7.55
N ALA A 104 7.72 -15.91 7.20
CA ALA A 104 7.36 -14.49 7.25
C ALA A 104 6.04 -14.18 6.53
N HIS A 105 5.70 -14.96 5.51
CA HIS A 105 4.54 -14.74 4.64
C HIS A 105 3.54 -15.90 4.61
N VAL A 106 3.60 -16.79 5.61
CA VAL A 106 2.79 -18.01 5.69
C VAL A 106 1.87 -17.95 6.90
N LEU A 107 0.63 -18.41 6.70
CA LEU A 107 -0.25 -18.82 7.79
C LEU A 107 -0.20 -20.35 7.87
N LEU A 108 0.13 -20.90 9.03
CA LEU A 108 0.07 -22.33 9.30
C LEU A 108 -1.11 -22.58 10.23
N LEU A 109 -2.05 -23.42 9.78
CA LEU A 109 -3.20 -23.86 10.57
C LEU A 109 -2.90 -25.24 11.13
N GLY A 110 -2.80 -25.29 12.45
CA GLY A 110 -2.49 -26.50 13.19
C GLY A 110 -3.72 -27.33 13.53
N SER A 111 -3.48 -28.40 14.27
CA SER A 111 -4.48 -29.31 14.81
C SER A 111 -5.66 -28.61 15.52
N PRO A 112 -5.47 -27.57 16.36
CA PRO A 112 -6.61 -26.93 17.04
C PRO A 112 -7.63 -26.36 16.07
N TRP A 113 -7.18 -25.68 15.01
CA TRP A 113 -8.09 -25.13 14.01
C TRP A 113 -8.71 -26.23 13.14
N ILE A 114 -7.90 -27.23 12.76
CA ILE A 114 -8.34 -28.37 11.95
C ILE A 114 -9.47 -29.13 12.66
N GLN A 115 -9.26 -29.52 13.92
CA GLN A 115 -10.24 -30.26 14.71
C GLN A 115 -11.53 -29.47 14.95
N ALA A 116 -11.42 -28.14 15.12
CA ALA A 116 -12.56 -27.29 15.40
C ALA A 116 -13.40 -26.95 14.16
N ASN A 117 -12.89 -27.12 12.94
CA ASN A 117 -13.54 -26.59 11.74
C ASN A 117 -13.70 -27.59 10.59
N ILE A 118 -12.93 -28.68 10.58
CA ILE A 118 -12.90 -29.64 9.47
C ILE A 118 -13.63 -30.92 9.87
N SER A 119 -14.60 -31.33 9.05
CA SER A 119 -15.26 -32.64 9.19
C SER A 119 -14.48 -33.73 8.45
N GLU A 120 -14.02 -33.43 7.24
CA GLU A 120 -13.34 -34.39 6.38
C GLU A 120 -12.29 -33.70 5.49
N ILE A 121 -11.17 -34.39 5.26
CA ILE A 121 -10.19 -34.02 4.22
C ILE A 121 -10.18 -35.13 3.18
N ASN A 122 -10.72 -34.85 2.00
CA ASN A 122 -10.77 -35.80 0.90
C ASN A 122 -9.63 -35.51 -0.08
N PHE A 123 -8.59 -36.34 0.01
CA PHE A 123 -7.38 -36.17 -0.81
C PHE A 123 -7.61 -36.47 -2.29
N SER A 124 -8.45 -37.46 -2.61
CA SER A 124 -8.74 -37.85 -4.00
C SER A 124 -9.44 -36.73 -4.77
N ASN A 125 -10.33 -36.00 -4.08
CA ASN A 125 -11.10 -34.91 -4.67
C ASN A 125 -10.43 -33.54 -4.49
N HIS A 126 -9.27 -33.48 -3.82
CA HIS A 126 -8.65 -32.23 -3.39
C HIS A 126 -9.66 -31.29 -2.71
N THR A 127 -10.44 -31.82 -1.77
CA THR A 127 -11.44 -31.03 -1.04
C THR A 127 -11.28 -31.17 0.46
N LEU A 128 -11.58 -30.08 1.16
CA LEU A 128 -11.71 -30.01 2.61
C LEU A 128 -13.16 -29.64 2.90
N THR A 129 -13.83 -30.47 3.70
CA THR A 129 -15.22 -30.26 4.11
C THR A 129 -15.21 -29.64 5.49
N LEU A 130 -15.86 -28.49 5.64
CA LEU A 130 -16.08 -27.86 6.95
C LEU A 130 -17.13 -28.63 7.76
N LEU A 131 -17.19 -28.39 9.06
CA LEU A 131 -18.21 -28.98 9.95
C LEU A 131 -19.66 -28.65 9.53
N ASP A 132 -19.88 -27.53 8.85
CA ASP A 132 -21.20 -27.16 8.31
C ASP A 132 -21.52 -27.78 6.95
N GLY A 133 -20.66 -28.67 6.44
CA GLY A 133 -20.81 -29.34 5.14
C GLY A 133 -20.29 -28.54 3.95
N THR A 134 -19.73 -27.34 4.15
CA THR A 134 -19.16 -26.55 3.05
C THR A 134 -17.89 -27.20 2.50
N ASN A 135 -17.84 -27.44 1.19
CA ASN A 135 -16.66 -27.96 0.51
C ASN A 135 -15.75 -26.83 0.02
N ILE A 136 -14.50 -26.84 0.47
CA ILE A 136 -13.40 -25.95 0.05
C ILE A 136 -12.43 -26.77 -0.81
N LEU A 137 -11.93 -26.17 -1.90
CA LEU A 137 -10.93 -26.82 -2.75
C LEU A 137 -9.52 -26.64 -2.17
N LEU A 138 -8.79 -27.73 -2.04
CA LEU A 138 -7.36 -27.78 -1.76
C LEU A 138 -6.62 -27.56 -3.08
N ASP A 139 -5.48 -26.85 -3.05
CA ASP A 139 -4.65 -26.61 -4.24
C ASP A 139 -5.40 -25.96 -5.41
N ILE A 140 -6.13 -24.84 -5.21
CA ILE A 140 -6.52 -24.04 -6.38
C ILE A 140 -5.29 -23.22 -6.81
N PRO A 141 -4.64 -23.49 -7.96
CA PRO A 141 -3.83 -22.50 -8.67
C PRO A 141 -4.81 -21.51 -9.29
N ARG A 142 -5.60 -20.83 -8.46
CA ARG A 142 -6.28 -19.64 -8.93
C ARG A 142 -5.19 -18.62 -9.06
N GLU A 143 -5.11 -18.01 -10.24
CA GLU A 143 -4.57 -16.67 -10.37
C GLU A 143 -5.29 -15.82 -9.32
N LEU A 144 -4.69 -15.73 -8.12
CA LEU A 144 -5.18 -14.85 -7.07
C LEU A 144 -5.33 -13.49 -7.76
N PRO A 145 -6.48 -12.81 -7.69
CA PRO A 145 -6.58 -11.53 -8.36
C PRO A 145 -5.52 -10.57 -7.79
N PRO A 146 -4.78 -9.84 -8.64
CA PRO A 146 -3.78 -8.90 -8.17
C PRO A 146 -4.40 -7.89 -7.20
N PRO A 147 -3.74 -7.59 -6.08
CA PRO A 147 -4.27 -6.66 -5.09
C PRO A 147 -4.44 -5.27 -5.72
N LYS A 148 -5.54 -4.61 -5.38
CA LYS A 148 -5.82 -3.22 -5.75
C LYS A 148 -5.59 -2.30 -4.56
N GLN A 149 -5.08 -1.10 -4.81
CA GLN A 149 -4.76 -0.11 -3.78
C GLN A 149 -6.01 0.33 -3.01
N ILE A 150 -7.10 0.61 -3.72
CA ILE A 150 -8.36 1.14 -3.16
C ILE A 150 -8.08 2.40 -2.32
N SER A 151 -8.14 2.30 -0.98
CA SER A 151 -7.91 3.40 -0.03
C SER A 151 -6.60 3.25 0.75
N LEU A 152 -5.78 2.25 0.44
CA LEU A 152 -4.52 2.00 1.15
C LEU A 152 -3.47 3.07 0.78
N PRO A 153 -2.69 3.55 1.78
CA PRO A 153 -1.50 4.35 1.51
C PRO A 153 -0.56 3.61 0.55
N VAL A 154 0.03 4.32 -0.42
CA VAL A 154 0.88 3.73 -1.48
C VAL A 154 1.95 2.80 -0.92
N LYS A 155 2.61 3.18 0.19
CA LYS A 155 3.65 2.35 0.79
C LYS A 155 3.12 1.05 1.40
N LYS A 156 1.91 1.05 1.95
CA LYS A 156 1.25 -0.18 2.42
C LYS A 156 0.82 -1.05 1.25
N TYR A 157 0.22 -0.44 0.24
CA TYR A 157 -0.16 -1.14 -0.99
C TYR A 157 1.05 -1.79 -1.68
N TYR A 158 2.16 -1.08 -1.80
CA TYR A 158 3.39 -1.63 -2.35
C TYR A 158 3.87 -2.91 -1.64
N LYS A 159 3.83 -2.91 -0.29
CA LYS A 159 4.14 -4.10 0.51
C LYS A 159 3.18 -5.25 0.22
N MET A 160 1.88 -4.96 0.04
CA MET A 160 0.87 -5.96 -0.30
C MET A 160 1.11 -6.58 -1.69
N VAL A 161 1.53 -5.79 -2.69
CA VAL A 161 1.90 -6.33 -4.01
C VAL A 161 3.14 -7.22 -3.92
N LYS A 162 4.18 -6.79 -3.18
CA LYS A 162 5.37 -7.63 -2.92
C LYS A 162 4.97 -8.97 -2.31
N TYR A 163 4.12 -8.92 -1.28
CA TYR A 163 3.58 -10.11 -0.62
C TYR A 163 2.87 -11.04 -1.60
N TYR A 164 1.95 -10.48 -2.40
CA TYR A 164 1.16 -11.24 -3.36
C TYR A 164 2.06 -12.00 -4.36
N ILE A 165 3.10 -11.37 -4.87
CA ILE A 165 4.03 -12.00 -5.82
C ILE A 165 4.86 -13.09 -5.16
N THR A 166 5.34 -12.86 -3.93
CA THR A 166 6.02 -13.89 -3.14
C THR A 166 5.10 -15.08 -2.85
N ALA A 167 3.83 -14.83 -2.54
CA ALA A 167 2.84 -15.87 -2.27
C ALA A 167 2.55 -16.73 -3.52
N LEU A 168 2.62 -16.14 -4.71
CA LEU A 168 2.51 -16.84 -6.00
C LEU A 168 3.75 -17.68 -6.35
N GLY A 169 4.85 -17.57 -5.58
CA GLY A 169 6.11 -18.27 -5.91
C GLY A 169 6.80 -17.73 -7.17
N VAL A 170 6.39 -16.56 -7.65
CA VAL A 170 7.05 -15.88 -8.78
C VAL A 170 8.29 -15.21 -8.20
N ASN A 171 9.46 -15.81 -8.43
CA ASN A 171 10.76 -15.25 -8.02
C ASN A 171 10.87 -13.76 -8.38
N ASN A 172 11.52 -12.97 -7.51
CA ASN A 172 11.74 -11.49 -7.51
C ASN A 172 11.94 -10.82 -8.89
N ASN A 173 10.95 -10.90 -9.77
CA ASN A 173 10.98 -10.28 -11.08
C ASN A 173 10.50 -8.84 -10.89
N GLU A 174 11.45 -7.91 -10.82
CA GLU A 174 11.17 -6.50 -10.61
C GLU A 174 10.22 -5.93 -11.69
N ILE A 175 10.33 -6.41 -12.93
CA ILE A 175 9.45 -5.98 -14.04
C ILE A 175 8.00 -6.39 -13.73
N TYR A 176 7.79 -7.67 -13.41
CA TYR A 176 6.46 -8.18 -13.07
C TYR A 176 5.88 -7.47 -11.83
N LEU A 177 6.71 -7.29 -10.79
CA LEU A 177 6.31 -6.55 -9.58
C LEU A 177 5.89 -5.11 -9.88
N LYS A 178 6.64 -4.42 -10.73
CA LYS A 178 6.35 -3.06 -11.14
C LYS A 178 5.06 -2.98 -11.96
N GLU A 179 4.84 -3.92 -12.88
CA GLU A 179 3.60 -3.99 -13.65
C GLU A 179 2.37 -4.22 -12.76
N GLN A 180 2.44 -5.19 -11.83
CA GLN A 180 1.34 -5.47 -10.91
C GLN A 180 1.06 -4.28 -9.99
N PHE A 181 2.11 -3.64 -9.46
CA PHE A 181 1.96 -2.43 -8.67
C PHE A 181 1.26 -1.33 -9.45
N LEU A 182 1.73 -1.01 -10.67
CA LEU A 182 1.14 0.05 -11.49
C LEU A 182 -0.31 -0.24 -11.88
N ARG A 183 -0.65 -1.48 -12.23
CA ARG A 183 -2.00 -1.87 -12.64
C ARG A 183 -3.01 -1.80 -11.50
N GLY A 184 -2.61 -2.09 -10.26
CA GLY A 184 -3.51 -2.07 -9.12
C GLY A 184 -3.54 -0.75 -8.34
N LEU A 185 -2.71 0.25 -8.68
CA LEU A 185 -2.88 1.63 -8.17
C LEU A 185 -4.29 2.16 -8.47
N SER A 186 -4.79 3.09 -7.63
CA SER A 186 -6.04 3.80 -7.97
C SER A 186 -5.86 4.60 -9.27
N PRO A 187 -6.92 4.87 -10.04
CA PRO A 187 -6.83 5.64 -11.28
C PRO A 187 -6.09 6.97 -11.13
N GLU A 188 -6.30 7.68 -10.02
CA GLU A 188 -5.66 8.96 -9.73
C GLU A 188 -4.15 8.80 -9.50
N ASN A 189 -3.76 7.73 -8.82
CA ASN A 189 -2.36 7.43 -8.51
C ASN A 189 -1.63 6.83 -9.72
N GLN A 190 -2.33 6.17 -10.64
CA GLN A 190 -1.76 5.76 -11.93
C GLN A 190 -1.33 6.98 -12.75
N ILE A 191 -2.15 8.03 -12.81
CA ILE A 191 -1.81 9.28 -13.49
C ILE A 191 -0.59 9.92 -12.83
N GLU A 192 -0.55 9.96 -11.50
CA GLU A 192 0.58 10.56 -10.78
C GLU A 192 1.86 9.72 -10.90
N ALA A 193 1.76 8.38 -10.95
CA ALA A 193 2.89 7.51 -11.22
C ALA A 193 3.50 7.79 -12.61
N ARG A 194 2.67 8.03 -13.63
CA ARG A 194 3.15 8.46 -14.96
C ARG A 194 3.90 9.79 -14.90
N ARG A 195 3.42 10.75 -14.11
CA ARG A 195 4.09 12.05 -13.90
C ARG A 195 5.41 11.91 -13.13
N CYS A 196 5.49 10.94 -12.22
CA CYS A 196 6.70 10.67 -11.46
C CYS A 196 7.83 10.13 -12.34
N GLY A 197 7.50 9.47 -13.46
CA GLY A 197 8.44 8.82 -14.37
C GLY A 197 8.40 7.30 -14.21
N LEU A 198 7.81 6.60 -15.18
CA LEU A 198 7.70 5.13 -15.15
C LEU A 198 9.03 4.43 -15.40
N GLU A 199 10.03 5.14 -15.90
CA GLU A 199 11.40 4.68 -16.08
C GLU A 199 12.16 4.49 -14.76
N LEU A 200 11.68 5.11 -13.67
CA LEU A 200 12.33 4.99 -12.36
C LEU A 200 12.29 3.54 -11.83
N PRO A 201 13.33 3.08 -11.11
CA PRO A 201 13.26 1.86 -10.31
C PRO A 201 12.06 1.89 -9.36
N LEU A 202 11.44 0.73 -9.12
CA LEU A 202 10.13 0.69 -8.45
C LEU A 202 10.16 1.32 -7.05
N ASP A 203 11.21 1.05 -6.26
CA ASP A 203 11.36 1.66 -4.93
C ASP A 203 11.42 3.19 -4.99
N LYS A 204 12.14 3.75 -5.98
CA LYS A 204 12.21 5.22 -6.17
C LYS A 204 10.88 5.79 -6.62
N LEU A 205 10.16 5.08 -7.50
CA LEU A 205 8.83 5.46 -7.95
C LEU A 205 7.83 5.50 -6.79
N VAL A 206 7.83 4.46 -5.94
CA VAL A 206 6.97 4.37 -4.74
C VAL A 206 7.23 5.54 -3.80
N GLU A 207 8.49 5.86 -3.54
CA GLU A 207 8.87 6.95 -2.64
C GLU A 207 8.47 8.33 -3.20
N LYS A 208 8.68 8.56 -4.50
CA LYS A 208 8.26 9.80 -5.17
C LYS A 208 6.75 9.94 -5.21
N LEU A 209 6.03 8.86 -5.53
CA LEU A 209 4.57 8.83 -5.57
C LEU A 209 3.97 9.10 -4.18
N ARG A 210 4.54 8.50 -3.13
CA ARG A 210 4.16 8.77 -1.73
C ARG A 210 4.30 10.26 -1.38
N TYR A 211 5.42 10.86 -1.77
CA TYR A 211 5.67 12.28 -1.52
C TYR A 211 4.66 13.19 -2.23
N GLU A 212 4.39 12.93 -3.51
CA GLU A 212 3.47 13.75 -4.30
C GLU A 212 2.01 13.61 -3.82
N ILE A 213 1.56 12.41 -3.42
CA ILE A 213 0.22 12.20 -2.85
C ILE A 213 0.07 12.96 -1.53
N ASN A 214 1.04 12.82 -0.62
CA ASN A 214 1.00 13.51 0.68
C ASN A 214 1.01 15.03 0.51
N ASN A 215 1.79 15.55 -0.44
CA ASN A 215 1.81 16.98 -0.74
C ASN A 215 0.48 17.45 -1.35
N ARG A 216 -0.13 16.66 -2.23
CA ARG A 216 -1.43 16.99 -2.81
C ARG A 216 -2.49 17.15 -1.72
N ASP A 217 -2.57 16.19 -0.79
CA ASP A 217 -3.52 16.26 0.32
C ASP A 217 -3.27 17.48 1.22
N TYR A 218 -2.00 17.79 1.49
CA TYR A 218 -1.61 19.00 2.22
C TYR A 218 -2.10 20.27 1.52
N TRP A 219 -1.92 20.37 0.20
CA TRP A 219 -2.33 21.54 -0.57
C TRP A 219 -3.84 21.66 -0.72
N GLU A 220 -4.55 20.57 -0.96
CA GLU A 220 -6.02 20.57 -1.03
C GLU A 220 -6.61 21.06 0.29
N ASN A 221 -6.04 20.62 1.42
CA ASN A 221 -6.40 21.09 2.76
C ASN A 221 -6.07 22.58 2.95
N PHE A 222 -4.90 23.03 2.49
CA PHE A 222 -4.49 24.43 2.57
C PHE A 222 -5.44 25.34 1.78
N VAL A 223 -5.73 25.01 0.51
CA VAL A 223 -6.62 25.81 -0.34
C VAL A 223 -8.02 25.88 0.26
N PHE A 224 -8.53 24.77 0.79
CA PHE A 224 -9.84 24.75 1.43
C PHE A 224 -9.89 25.65 2.68
N ARG A 225 -8.85 25.63 3.51
CA ARG A 225 -8.74 26.52 4.68
C ARG A 225 -8.81 27.98 4.30
N ILE A 226 -8.02 28.36 3.30
CA ILE A 226 -7.97 29.73 2.80
C ILE A 226 -9.33 30.15 2.24
N LYS A 227 -10.01 29.29 1.48
CA LYS A 227 -11.32 29.60 0.89
C LYS A 227 -12.43 29.80 1.93
N ASN A 228 -12.36 29.10 3.06
CA ASN A 228 -13.41 29.11 4.08
C ASN A 228 -13.01 29.84 5.37
N ASN A 229 -11.90 30.59 5.36
CA ASN A 229 -11.36 31.29 6.53
C ASN A 229 -11.20 30.40 7.77
N LEU A 230 -10.85 29.12 7.57
CA LEU A 230 -10.65 28.16 8.66
C LEU A 230 -9.20 28.23 9.17
N THR A 231 -9.03 28.36 10.48
CA THR A 231 -7.72 28.55 11.12
C THR A 231 -7.11 27.25 11.64
N SER A 232 -7.87 26.16 11.76
CA SER A 232 -7.41 24.88 12.33
C SER A 232 -7.69 23.64 11.46
N HIS A 233 -7.03 22.51 11.74
CA HIS A 233 -7.18 21.25 10.95
C HIS A 233 -8.44 20.48 11.37
N GLN A 234 -8.84 20.57 12.64
CA GLN A 234 -9.96 19.84 13.21
C GLN A 234 -11.33 20.26 12.64
N GLN A 235 -11.45 21.51 12.18
CA GLN A 235 -12.70 22.02 11.59
C GLN A 235 -13.04 21.41 10.22
N ILE A 236 -12.07 20.80 9.52
CA ILE A 236 -12.19 20.47 8.09
C ILE A 236 -12.82 19.09 7.85
N GLY A 237 -12.44 18.08 8.64
CA GLY A 237 -12.88 16.70 8.41
C GLY A 237 -14.40 16.51 8.55
N ASN A 238 -15.04 17.35 9.36
CA ASN A 238 -16.46 17.31 9.66
C ASN A 238 -17.28 18.38 8.91
N ASP A 239 -16.64 19.25 8.12
CA ASP A 239 -17.35 20.31 7.38
C ASP A 239 -18.02 19.73 6.12
N PRO A 240 -19.35 19.76 6.00
CA PRO A 240 -20.05 19.31 4.80
C PRO A 240 -19.63 20.07 3.53
N ASN A 241 -19.17 21.32 3.65
CA ASN A 241 -18.61 22.09 2.54
C ASN A 241 -17.25 21.53 2.08
N TYR A 242 -16.47 20.91 2.97
CA TYR A 242 -15.22 20.24 2.59
C TYR A 242 -15.48 19.00 1.76
N ARG A 243 -16.48 18.20 2.15
CA ARG A 243 -16.91 17.03 1.37
C ARG A 243 -17.39 17.45 -0.01
N ASN A 244 -18.24 18.48 -0.08
CA ASN A 244 -18.73 19.01 -1.36
C ASN A 244 -17.58 19.59 -2.21
N PHE A 245 -16.63 20.30 -1.60
CA PHE A 245 -15.43 20.80 -2.29
C PHE A 245 -14.58 19.66 -2.87
N LYS A 246 -14.35 18.57 -2.14
CA LYS A 246 -13.61 17.40 -2.65
C LYS A 246 -14.34 16.75 -3.83
N VAL A 247 -15.68 16.67 -3.80
CA VAL A 247 -16.50 16.18 -4.92
C VAL A 247 -16.39 17.10 -6.13
N GLN A 248 -16.51 18.42 -5.95
CA GLN A 248 -16.34 19.39 -7.05
C GLN A 248 -14.92 19.36 -7.62
N LEU A 249 -13.90 19.24 -6.77
CA LEU A 249 -12.50 19.15 -7.19
C LEU A 249 -12.24 17.87 -8.00
N ALA A 250 -12.91 16.76 -7.66
CA ALA A 250 -12.86 15.52 -8.43
C ALA A 250 -13.52 15.70 -9.81
N LEU A 251 -14.64 16.42 -9.89
CA LEU A 251 -15.36 16.69 -11.14
C LEU A 251 -14.62 17.69 -12.07
N TYR A 252 -13.88 18.65 -11.53
CA TYR A 252 -13.21 19.72 -12.30
C TYR A 252 -11.79 19.39 -12.80
N LYS A 253 -11.25 18.20 -12.47
CA LYS A 253 -9.84 17.85 -12.68
C LYS A 253 -9.45 17.50 -14.12
N GLU A 254 -10.38 17.55 -15.09
CA GLU A 254 -10.03 17.33 -16.49
C GLU A 254 -9.33 18.51 -17.18
N ASN A 255 -9.41 19.77 -16.72
CA ASN A 255 -8.60 20.85 -17.34
C ASN A 255 -8.35 22.17 -16.56
N CYS A 256 -8.84 22.38 -15.32
CA CYS A 256 -8.87 23.76 -14.76
C CYS A 256 -8.37 23.95 -13.32
N ALA A 257 -7.64 23.01 -12.72
CA ALA A 257 -7.12 23.19 -11.35
C ALA A 257 -6.14 24.38 -11.24
N SER A 258 -5.28 24.60 -12.24
CA SER A 258 -4.36 25.74 -12.30
C SER A 258 -5.10 27.07 -12.42
N LEU A 259 -6.18 27.12 -13.20
CA LEU A 259 -7.01 28.30 -13.41
C LEU A 259 -7.76 28.71 -12.15
N ILE A 260 -8.33 27.75 -11.42
CA ILE A 260 -8.99 28.03 -10.14
C ILE A 260 -7.97 28.52 -9.12
N ILE A 261 -6.79 27.90 -9.04
CA ILE A 261 -5.72 28.34 -8.13
C ILE A 261 -5.25 29.77 -8.50
N GLN A 262 -5.09 30.08 -9.78
CA GLN A 262 -4.71 31.41 -10.26
C GLN A 262 -5.79 32.46 -9.98
N GLN A 263 -7.06 32.17 -10.26
CA GLN A 263 -8.17 33.09 -9.99
C GLN A 263 -8.34 33.33 -8.49
N THR A 264 -8.26 32.28 -7.68
CA THR A 264 -8.36 32.40 -6.21
C THR A 264 -7.19 33.21 -5.67
N TYR A 265 -5.97 32.98 -6.16
CA TYR A 265 -4.80 33.78 -5.82
C TYR A 265 -4.95 35.26 -6.25
N HIS A 266 -5.50 35.53 -7.44
CA HIS A 266 -5.75 36.89 -7.91
C HIS A 266 -6.80 37.63 -7.08
N LEU A 267 -7.86 36.95 -6.66
CA LEU A 267 -8.88 37.50 -5.77
C LEU A 267 -8.30 37.80 -4.39
N TRP A 268 -7.42 36.93 -3.89
CA TRP A 268 -6.84 37.04 -2.54
C TRP A 268 -5.68 38.04 -2.44
N LYS A 269 -4.89 38.23 -3.52
CA LYS A 269 -3.80 39.23 -3.62
C LYS A 269 -4.29 40.65 -3.31
N LYS A 270 -5.59 40.94 -3.48
CA LYS A 270 -6.18 42.24 -3.19
C LYS A 270 -6.42 42.53 -1.71
N GLN A 271 -6.28 41.55 -0.79
CA GLN A 271 -6.76 41.74 0.58
C GLN A 271 -5.72 41.80 1.73
N ILE A 272 -4.61 41.03 1.81
CA ILE A 272 -3.79 41.02 3.07
C ILE A 272 -2.27 40.70 2.87
N ASN A 273 -1.41 41.18 3.79
CA ASN A 273 0.04 40.92 3.95
C ASN A 273 0.48 39.44 3.95
N SER A 274 -0.42 38.50 4.21
CA SER A 274 -0.21 37.05 4.10
C SER A 274 0.05 36.59 2.65
N ALA A 275 -0.25 37.42 1.65
CA ALA A 275 0.08 37.22 0.25
C ALA A 275 1.59 37.03 0.00
N LYS A 276 2.49 37.61 0.82
CA LYS A 276 3.94 37.45 0.67
C LYS A 276 4.44 36.06 1.05
N ILE A 277 3.90 35.48 2.12
CA ILE A 277 4.24 34.11 2.58
C ILE A 277 3.73 33.08 1.56
N ILE A 278 2.50 33.28 1.06
CA ILE A 278 1.93 32.44 0.02
C ILE A 278 2.68 32.62 -1.30
N GLN A 279 3.01 33.85 -1.72
CA GLN A 279 3.88 34.08 -2.88
C GLN A 279 5.19 33.31 -2.76
N HIS A 280 5.84 33.35 -1.60
CA HIS A 280 7.11 32.65 -1.40
C HIS A 280 6.95 31.13 -1.53
N ALA A 281 5.88 30.55 -0.98
CA ALA A 281 5.62 29.11 -1.10
C ALA A 281 5.20 28.70 -2.52
N LEU A 282 4.36 29.52 -3.17
CA LEU A 282 3.77 29.25 -4.48
C LEU A 282 4.79 29.50 -5.60
N ILE A 283 5.70 30.47 -5.46
CA ILE A 283 6.85 30.67 -6.35
C ILE A 283 7.83 29.50 -6.22
N LYS A 284 8.19 29.08 -5.00
CA LYS A 284 9.05 27.89 -4.81
C LYS A 284 8.46 26.64 -5.45
N TRP A 285 7.13 26.52 -5.47
CA TRP A 285 6.45 25.39 -6.09
C TRP A 285 6.34 25.51 -7.62
N LEU A 286 5.86 26.65 -8.15
CA LEU A 286 5.73 26.90 -9.59
C LEU A 286 7.08 26.84 -10.32
N TYR A 287 8.14 27.29 -9.67
CA TYR A 287 9.49 27.36 -10.22
C TYR A 287 10.43 26.29 -9.63
N ARG A 288 9.89 25.15 -9.17
CA ARG A 288 10.73 24.04 -8.69
C ARG A 288 11.73 23.63 -9.79
N PRO A 289 13.01 23.39 -9.46
CA PRO A 289 14.02 22.96 -10.45
C PRO A 289 13.53 21.71 -11.21
N GLY A 290 13.50 21.80 -12.53
CA GLY A 290 13.02 20.71 -13.41
C GLY A 290 11.49 20.64 -13.61
N GLY A 291 10.71 21.54 -13.02
CA GLY A 291 9.27 21.64 -13.28
C GLY A 291 8.96 22.13 -14.70
N THR A 292 7.82 21.70 -15.26
CA THR A 292 7.37 22.05 -16.62
C THR A 292 7.24 23.56 -16.83
N LEU A 293 6.73 24.29 -15.83
CA LEU A 293 6.62 25.75 -15.84
C LEU A 293 7.99 26.43 -15.82
N MET A 294 8.93 25.93 -15.01
CA MET A 294 10.31 26.43 -14.98
C MET A 294 11.01 26.20 -16.32
N LYS A 295 10.78 25.05 -16.96
CA LYS A 295 11.32 24.73 -18.28
C LYS A 295 10.77 25.68 -19.35
N GLN A 296 9.45 25.90 -19.37
CA GLN A 296 8.81 26.85 -20.28
C GLN A 296 9.26 28.30 -20.06
N ALA A 297 9.43 28.72 -18.80
CA ALA A 297 9.94 30.05 -18.47
C ALA A 297 11.39 30.22 -18.92
N LYS A 298 12.22 29.19 -18.72
CA LYS A 298 13.61 29.15 -19.19
C LYS A 298 13.67 29.26 -20.71
N ASP A 299 12.88 28.47 -21.42
CA ASP A 299 12.85 28.47 -22.89
C ASP A 299 12.42 29.84 -23.44
N ARG A 300 11.39 30.48 -22.87
CA ARG A 300 10.98 31.85 -23.27
C ARG A 300 12.09 32.88 -23.05
N TYR A 301 12.74 32.85 -21.89
CA TYR A 301 13.79 33.82 -21.55
C TYR A 301 15.01 33.69 -22.48
N TYR A 302 15.43 32.47 -22.79
CA TYR A 302 16.54 32.26 -23.74
C TYR A 302 16.15 32.57 -25.19
N CYS A 303 14.91 32.29 -25.60
CA CYS A 303 14.41 32.70 -26.92
C CYS A 303 14.40 34.23 -27.05
N GLU A 304 13.86 34.96 -26.07
CA GLU A 304 13.85 36.44 -26.10
C GLU A 304 15.27 37.03 -26.10
N ALA A 305 16.19 36.46 -25.29
CA ALA A 305 17.59 36.89 -25.27
C ALA A 305 18.29 36.65 -26.63
N MET A 306 18.00 35.54 -27.32
CA MET A 306 18.51 35.32 -28.68
C MET A 306 17.92 36.33 -29.67
N THR A 307 16.61 36.58 -29.62
CA THR A 307 15.95 37.52 -30.53
C THR A 307 16.50 38.94 -30.36
N GLN A 308 16.69 39.40 -29.13
CA GLN A 308 17.30 40.72 -28.86
C GLN A 308 18.74 40.82 -29.39
N ARG A 309 19.53 39.74 -29.28
CA ARG A 309 20.90 39.70 -29.80
C ARG A 309 20.95 39.76 -31.33
N VAL A 310 20.01 39.10 -32.00
CA VAL A 310 19.85 39.18 -33.47
C VAL A 310 19.48 40.60 -33.90
N TYR A 311 18.52 41.24 -33.22
CA TYR A 311 18.14 42.62 -33.50
C TYR A 311 19.30 43.62 -33.31
N GLN A 312 20.07 43.48 -32.23
CA GLN A 312 21.24 44.33 -31.98
C GLN A 312 22.34 44.16 -33.02
N ASN A 313 22.54 42.93 -33.52
CA ASN A 313 23.51 42.66 -34.58
C ASN A 313 23.04 43.18 -35.95
N ALA A 314 21.74 43.07 -36.26
CA ALA A 314 21.17 43.63 -37.49
C ALA A 314 21.29 45.15 -37.55
N ASN A 315 21.07 45.85 -36.43
CA ASN A 315 21.21 47.31 -36.36
C ASN A 315 22.67 47.78 -36.44
N LYS A 316 23.66 46.93 -36.12
CA LYS A 316 25.09 47.25 -36.30
C LYS A 316 25.59 47.12 -37.74
N LEU A 317 24.86 46.44 -38.61
CA LEU A 317 25.21 46.27 -40.02
C LEU A 317 24.62 47.37 -40.93
N HIS A 318 23.76 48.23 -40.38
CA HIS A 318 23.12 49.34 -41.09
C HIS A 318 23.74 50.72 -40.76
N HIS A 319 24.87 50.75 -40.05
CA HIS A 319 25.70 51.91 -39.80
C HIS A 319 27.10 51.68 -40.36
#